data_AF-A0A1D2REY2-F1
#
_entry.id   AF-A0A1D2REY2-F1
#
_cell.length_a   1.000
_cell.length_b   1.000
_cell.length_c   1.000
_cell.angle_alpha   90.00
_cell.angle_beta   90.00
_cell.angle_gamma   90.00
#
_symmetry.space_group_name_H-M   'P 1'
#
loop_
_entity.id
_entity.type
_entity.pdbx_description
1 polymer ?
#
loop_
_entity_poly.entity_id
_entity_poly.type
_entity_poly.pdbx_seq_one_letter_code
_entity_poly.pdbx_strand_id
1 'polypeptide(L)'
;MGDFNGNEPFGPDFFRFKPANPRNKRNLKMADIDPKLKPLCSSLLELKIEEFLVTSQFERVCLYYDIGGVWKEAQRGAGAPGSDGVLLPDFKGSAREALPVFLGRIVSEKRDVFLNILDSILRGFVSWSEKPVDLTGVRGSLKELGFNREDIDSMGAFGTRA
;
A
#
# COMPACT_ATOMS: atom_id res chain seq x y z
N MET A 1 42.73 7.59 -29.29
CA MET A 1 41.70 8.63 -29.45
C MET A 1 40.56 7.93 -30.18
N GLY A 2 39.53 7.43 -29.48
CA GLY A 2 38.43 8.23 -28.91
C GLY A 2 37.58 8.72 -30.09
N ASP A 3 36.36 8.26 -30.34
CA ASP A 3 35.24 8.28 -29.40
C ASP A 3 34.14 7.25 -29.68
N PHE A 4 33.49 6.88 -28.58
CA PHE A 4 32.25 6.13 -28.40
C PHE A 4 31.04 7.03 -28.71
N ASN A 5 30.07 6.55 -29.49
CA ASN A 5 28.64 6.95 -29.43
C ASN A 5 27.89 6.12 -30.49
N GLY A 6 26.77 5.45 -30.24
CA GLY A 6 25.92 5.27 -29.07
C GLY A 6 24.78 4.34 -29.51
N ASN A 7 24.37 3.43 -28.64
CA ASN A 7 23.30 2.45 -28.82
C ASN A 7 21.99 3.07 -29.35
N GLU A 8 21.42 2.47 -30.40
CA GLU A 8 19.96 2.28 -30.55
C GLU A 8 19.51 1.09 -29.66
N PRO A 9 18.20 0.74 -29.50
CA PRO A 9 16.94 1.40 -29.89
C PRO A 9 15.87 1.40 -28.76
N PHE A 10 14.98 2.39 -28.69
CA PHE A 10 13.63 2.17 -28.13
C PHE A 10 12.61 2.96 -28.94
N GLY A 11 11.81 2.24 -29.73
CA GLY A 11 10.73 2.80 -30.54
C GLY A 11 9.55 3.32 -29.69
N PRO A 12 8.66 4.15 -30.27
CA PRO A 12 7.61 4.87 -29.55
C PRO A 12 6.37 4.03 -29.13
N ASP A 13 6.46 2.70 -29.10
CA ASP A 13 5.30 1.79 -28.90
C ASP A 13 5.23 1.12 -27.51
N PHE A 14 5.73 1.76 -26.45
CA PHE A 14 5.75 1.16 -25.10
C PHE A 14 4.61 1.57 -24.13
N PHE A 15 3.68 2.43 -24.55
CA PHE A 15 2.54 2.81 -23.71
C PHE A 15 1.20 2.58 -24.42
N ARG A 16 0.84 1.31 -24.60
CA ARG A 16 -0.56 0.92 -24.77
C ARG A 16 -1.03 0.17 -23.53
N PHE A 17 -1.12 0.89 -22.42
CA PHE A 17 -1.87 0.40 -21.27
C PHE A 17 -3.32 0.21 -21.71
N LYS A 18 -3.78 -1.04 -21.75
CA LYS A 18 -5.21 -1.33 -21.79
C LYS A 18 -5.83 -0.67 -20.55
N PRO A 19 -6.86 0.18 -20.68
CA PRO A 19 -7.56 0.69 -19.51
C PRO A 19 -8.14 -0.51 -18.76
N ALA A 20 -7.87 -0.56 -17.45
CA ALA A 20 -8.45 -1.55 -16.57
C ALA A 20 -9.99 -1.53 -16.71
N ASN A 21 -10.55 -2.72 -16.84
CA ASN A 21 -11.97 -3.01 -16.97
C ASN A 21 -12.79 -2.30 -15.85
N PRO A 22 -13.79 -1.45 -16.15
CA PRO A 22 -14.59 -0.76 -15.15
C PRO A 22 -15.69 -1.68 -14.62
N ARG A 23 -15.34 -2.73 -13.86
CA ARG A 23 -16.31 -3.67 -13.29
C ARG A 23 -16.12 -3.90 -11.80
N ASN A 24 -16.35 -2.84 -11.02
CA ASN A 24 -17.14 -2.79 -9.77
C ASN A 24 -16.68 -1.57 -8.96
N LYS A 25 -17.32 -0.41 -9.18
CA LYS A 25 -17.28 0.68 -8.22
C LYS A 25 -18.23 0.36 -7.05
N ARG A 26 -17.95 -0.72 -6.31
CA ARG A 26 -18.62 -0.91 -5.02
C ARG A 26 -17.90 -0.02 -4.03
N ASN A 27 -18.61 0.97 -3.51
CA ASN A 27 -18.15 1.70 -2.33
C ASN A 27 -18.08 0.70 -1.17
N LEU A 28 -16.94 0.02 -0.99
CA LEU A 28 -16.69 -0.84 0.17
C LEU A 28 -16.83 0.04 1.41
N LYS A 29 -17.85 -0.26 2.23
CA LYS A 29 -18.02 0.33 3.55
C LYS A 29 -17.22 -0.52 4.55
N MET A 30 -16.90 0.02 5.73
CA MET A 30 -16.20 -0.74 6.79
C MET A 30 -16.86 -2.10 7.13
N ALA A 31 -18.17 -2.23 6.91
CA ALA A 31 -18.94 -3.45 7.15
C ALA A 31 -18.70 -4.59 6.12
N ASP A 32 -18.14 -4.29 4.95
CA ASP A 32 -17.87 -5.24 3.86
C ASP A 32 -16.42 -5.78 3.87
N ILE A 33 -15.61 -5.36 4.84
CA ILE A 33 -14.22 -5.78 4.92
C ILE A 33 -14.16 -7.22 5.43
N ASP A 34 -13.41 -8.06 4.71
CA ASP A 34 -13.22 -9.46 5.09
C ASP A 34 -12.75 -9.52 6.55
N PRO A 35 -13.47 -10.24 7.44
CA PRO A 35 -13.10 -10.32 8.85
C PRO A 35 -11.68 -10.88 9.06
N LYS A 36 -11.13 -11.61 8.08
CA LYS A 36 -9.75 -12.11 8.11
C LYS A 36 -8.69 -11.01 7.99
N LEU A 37 -9.04 -9.83 7.47
CA LEU A 37 -8.12 -8.67 7.38
C LEU A 37 -8.02 -7.87 8.67
N LYS A 38 -8.95 -8.07 9.61
CA LYS A 38 -8.93 -7.39 10.92
C LYS A 38 -7.62 -7.56 11.70
N PRO A 39 -7.07 -8.79 11.87
CA PRO A 39 -5.80 -8.95 12.59
C PRO A 39 -4.65 -8.17 11.92
N LEU A 40 -4.56 -8.23 10.59
CA LEU A 40 -3.55 -7.47 9.83
C LEU A 40 -3.69 -5.97 10.05
N CYS A 41 -4.92 -5.43 9.95
CA CYS A 41 -5.18 -4.02 10.19
C CYS A 41 -4.82 -3.62 11.63
N SER A 42 -5.15 -4.46 12.61
CA SER A 42 -4.81 -4.20 14.02
C SER A 42 -3.31 -4.11 14.22
N SER A 43 -2.54 -5.09 13.70
CA SER A 43 -1.09 -5.07 13.79
C SER A 43 -0.48 -3.85 13.12
N LEU A 44 -1.01 -3.42 11.97
CA LEU A 44 -0.51 -2.22 11.26
C LEU A 44 -0.81 -0.92 12.03
N LEU A 45 -1.97 -0.81 12.67
CA LEU A 45 -2.33 0.35 13.50
C LEU A 45 -1.56 0.40 14.82
N GLU A 46 -1.20 -0.75 15.40
CA GLU A 46 -0.32 -0.81 16.57
C GLU A 46 1.07 -0.22 16.26
N LEU A 47 1.53 -0.38 15.02
CA LEU A 47 2.76 0.25 14.53
C LEU A 47 2.61 1.74 14.22
N LYS A 48 1.40 2.30 14.35
CA LYS A 48 1.08 3.68 13.95
C LYS A 48 1.34 3.97 12.48
N ILE A 49 1.11 2.98 11.60
CA ILE A 49 1.35 3.15 10.17
C ILE A 49 0.50 4.27 9.56
N GLU A 50 -0.63 4.62 10.18
CA GLU A 50 -1.52 5.69 9.73
C GLU A 50 -0.80 7.05 9.63
N GLU A 51 0.24 7.27 10.43
CA GLU A 51 1.05 8.49 10.36
C GLU A 51 1.91 8.53 9.09
N PHE A 52 2.31 7.37 8.57
CA PHE A 52 3.04 7.25 7.32
C PHE A 52 2.14 7.34 6.09
N LEU A 53 0.91 6.84 6.17
CA LEU A 53 -0.05 6.85 5.04
C LEU A 53 -0.45 8.26 4.58
N VAL A 54 -0.17 9.29 5.38
CA VAL A 54 -0.42 10.69 5.04
C VAL A 54 0.82 11.42 4.52
N THR A 55 1.94 10.70 4.36
CA THR A 55 3.21 11.28 3.90
C THR A 55 3.37 11.22 2.38
N SER A 56 4.20 12.10 1.83
CA SER A 56 4.60 12.05 0.42
C SER A 56 5.38 10.78 0.05
N GLN A 57 5.98 10.08 1.02
CA GLN A 57 6.65 8.81 0.77
C GLN A 57 5.64 7.72 0.41
N PHE A 58 4.53 7.64 1.16
CA PHE A 58 3.42 6.76 0.81
C PHE A 58 2.76 7.13 -0.52
N GLU A 59 2.63 8.42 -0.82
CA GLU A 59 2.11 8.88 -2.12
C GLU A 59 2.96 8.36 -3.30
N ARG A 60 4.29 8.30 -3.15
CA ARG A 60 5.17 7.70 -4.16
C ARG A 60 4.92 6.20 -4.34
N VAL A 61 4.70 5.47 -3.24
CA VAL A 61 4.30 4.05 -3.32
C VAL A 61 2.97 3.91 -4.04
N CYS A 62 2.02 4.80 -3.77
CA CYS A 62 0.72 4.82 -4.45
C CYS A 62 0.84 5.06 -5.96
N LEU A 63 1.74 5.95 -6.38
CA LEU A 63 2.02 6.20 -7.79
C LEU A 63 2.70 5.00 -8.46
N TYR A 64 3.68 4.39 -7.80
CA TYR A 64 4.44 3.26 -8.34
C TYR A 64 3.54 2.04 -8.66
N TYR A 65 2.59 1.74 -7.77
CA TYR A 65 1.67 0.60 -7.95
C TYR A 65 0.33 0.95 -8.62
N ASP A 66 0.15 2.20 -9.03
CA ASP A 66 -1.12 2.73 -9.55
C ASP A 66 -2.30 2.38 -8.62
N ILE A 67 -2.16 2.74 -7.35
CA ILE A 67 -3.16 2.54 -6.28
C ILE A 67 -3.60 3.85 -5.63
N GLY A 68 -3.13 5.00 -6.13
CA GLY A 68 -3.54 6.31 -5.62
C GLY A 68 -5.06 6.56 -5.71
N GLY A 69 -5.71 6.03 -6.76
CA GLY A 69 -7.17 6.05 -6.87
C GLY A 69 -7.85 5.23 -5.78
N VAL A 70 -7.33 4.04 -5.48
CA VAL A 70 -7.84 3.15 -4.42
C VAL A 70 -7.73 3.81 -3.06
N TRP A 71 -6.61 4.47 -2.77
CA TRP A 71 -6.41 5.20 -1.52
C TRP A 71 -7.40 6.37 -1.35
N LYS A 72 -7.57 7.20 -2.39
CA LYS A 72 -8.53 8.32 -2.36
C LYS A 72 -9.97 7.84 -2.18
N GLU A 73 -10.34 6.73 -2.82
CA GLU A 73 -11.67 6.14 -2.64
C GLU A 73 -11.85 5.54 -1.24
N ALA A 74 -10.81 4.91 -0.67
CA ALA A 74 -10.84 4.40 0.70
C ALA A 74 -11.03 5.53 1.73
N GLN A 75 -10.32 6.66 1.55
CA GLN A 75 -10.49 7.86 2.36
C GLN A 75 -11.93 8.40 2.28
N ARG A 76 -12.46 8.53 1.06
CA ARG A 76 -13.84 9.00 0.85
C ARG A 76 -14.86 8.05 1.50
N GLY A 77 -14.64 6.74 1.41
CA GLY A 77 -15.50 5.72 2.02
C GLY A 77 -15.45 5.69 3.54
N ALA A 78 -14.32 6.09 4.13
CA ALA A 78 -14.14 6.26 5.57
C ALA A 78 -14.77 7.56 6.12
N GLY A 79 -15.44 8.37 5.27
CA GLY A 79 -16.03 9.63 5.70
C GLY A 79 -15.03 10.79 5.76
N ALA A 80 -13.86 10.66 5.13
CA ALA A 80 -12.98 11.80 4.92
C ALA A 80 -13.71 12.84 4.05
N PRO A 81 -13.69 14.14 4.41
CA PRO A 81 -14.28 15.18 3.60
C PRO A 81 -13.69 15.10 2.19
N GLY A 82 -14.59 15.11 1.20
CA GLY A 82 -14.27 14.92 -0.21
C GLY A 82 -13.13 15.84 -0.62
N SER A 83 -12.13 15.22 -1.25
CA SER A 83 -11.14 15.79 -2.15
C SER A 83 -11.47 17.19 -2.68
N ASP A 84 -11.06 18.21 -1.92
CA ASP A 84 -10.67 19.52 -2.42
C ASP A 84 -9.49 20.03 -1.58
N GLY A 85 -8.29 19.65 -2.05
CA GLY A 85 -7.11 20.49 -1.98
C GLY A 85 -6.35 20.72 -0.67
N VAL A 86 -6.83 20.34 0.52
CA VAL A 86 -6.10 20.64 1.76
C VAL A 86 -6.03 19.43 2.70
N LEU A 87 -4.85 18.81 2.78
CA LEU A 87 -4.47 17.89 3.86
C LEU A 87 -4.43 18.68 5.18
N LEU A 88 -5.56 18.77 5.87
CA LEU A 88 -5.65 19.36 7.21
C LEU A 88 -4.91 18.47 8.23
N PRO A 89 -4.30 19.02 9.28
CA PRO A 89 -3.55 18.27 10.30
C PRO A 89 -4.40 17.25 11.10
N ASP A 90 -5.73 17.35 11.07
CA ASP A 90 -6.67 16.38 11.69
C ASP A 90 -6.89 15.09 10.86
N PHE A 91 -6.19 14.95 9.73
CA PHE A 91 -6.36 13.86 8.77
C PHE A 91 -5.83 12.48 9.24
N LYS A 92 -5.17 12.42 10.41
CA LYS A 92 -4.73 11.15 11.02
C LYS A 92 -5.89 10.21 11.35
N GLY A 93 -7.06 10.74 11.74
CA GLY A 93 -8.26 9.94 12.02
C GLY A 93 -8.79 9.22 10.76
N SER A 94 -8.80 9.94 9.64
CA SER A 94 -9.22 9.42 8.33
C SER A 94 -8.31 8.30 7.81
N ALA A 95 -6.99 8.40 8.00
CA ALA A 95 -6.05 7.36 7.55
C ALA A 95 -6.23 6.03 8.30
N ARG A 96 -6.51 6.09 9.61
CA ARG A 96 -6.79 4.91 10.44
C ARG A 96 -8.06 4.18 9.99
N GLU A 97 -9.10 4.91 9.65
CA GLU A 97 -10.39 4.38 9.20
C GLU A 97 -10.35 3.93 7.72
N ALA A 98 -9.51 4.59 6.90
CA ALA A 98 -9.32 4.26 5.49
C ALA A 98 -8.44 3.01 5.29
N LEU A 99 -7.49 2.73 6.18
CA LEU A 99 -6.55 1.61 6.04
C LEU A 99 -7.26 0.26 5.84
N PRO A 100 -8.26 -0.13 6.64
CA PRO A 100 -8.99 -1.38 6.42
C PRO A 100 -9.69 -1.44 5.05
N VAL A 101 -10.30 -0.33 4.61
CA VAL A 101 -10.99 -0.25 3.31
C VAL A 101 -9.98 -0.36 2.17
N PHE A 102 -8.83 0.30 2.31
CA PHE A 102 -7.74 0.30 1.35
C PHE A 102 -7.15 -1.10 1.17
N LEU A 103 -6.79 -1.78 2.26
CA LEU A 103 -6.25 -3.14 2.20
C LEU A 103 -7.29 -4.12 1.67
N GLY A 104 -8.56 -4.01 2.09
CA GLY A 104 -9.65 -4.84 1.58
C GLY A 104 -9.81 -4.73 0.07
N ARG A 105 -9.72 -3.52 -0.48
CA ARG A 105 -9.76 -3.30 -1.93
C ARG A 105 -8.53 -3.84 -2.64
N ILE A 106 -7.32 -3.62 -2.13
CA ILE A 106 -6.12 -4.16 -2.77
C ILE A 106 -6.15 -5.69 -2.79
N VAL A 107 -6.54 -6.34 -1.69
CA VAL A 107 -6.68 -7.80 -1.64
C VAL A 107 -7.73 -8.30 -2.63
N SER A 108 -8.84 -7.56 -2.81
CA SER A 108 -9.90 -7.95 -3.73
C SER A 108 -9.58 -7.68 -5.21
N GLU A 109 -8.91 -6.57 -5.53
CA GLU A 109 -8.68 -6.10 -6.90
C GLU A 109 -7.29 -6.49 -7.44
N LYS A 110 -6.31 -6.63 -6.55
CA LYS A 110 -4.88 -6.78 -6.87
C LYS A 110 -4.21 -7.84 -5.98
N ARG A 111 -4.88 -8.97 -5.71
CA ARG A 111 -4.41 -10.03 -4.79
C ARG A 111 -2.98 -10.51 -5.09
N ASP A 112 -2.66 -10.72 -6.37
CA ASP A 112 -1.37 -11.26 -6.81
C ASP A 112 -0.19 -10.34 -6.51
N VAL A 113 -0.43 -9.03 -6.39
CA VAL A 113 0.60 -8.03 -6.08
C VAL A 113 0.40 -7.39 -4.70
N PHE A 114 -0.58 -7.87 -3.93
CA PHE A 114 -0.88 -7.34 -2.60
C PHE A 114 0.33 -7.40 -1.67
N LEU A 115 1.05 -8.52 -1.66
CA LEU A 115 2.24 -8.67 -0.82
C LEU A 115 3.35 -7.70 -1.23
N ASN A 116 3.56 -7.47 -2.53
CA ASN A 116 4.57 -6.52 -3.02
C ASN A 116 4.22 -5.08 -2.64
N ILE A 117 2.94 -4.72 -2.73
CA ILE A 117 2.42 -3.42 -2.30
C ILE A 117 2.62 -3.27 -0.79
N LEU A 118 2.20 -4.25 0.00
CA LEU A 118 2.33 -4.23 1.45
C LEU A 118 3.80 -4.17 1.88
N ASP A 119 4.67 -4.95 1.24
CA ASP A 119 6.12 -4.93 1.47
C ASP A 119 6.69 -3.54 1.21
N SER A 120 6.31 -2.90 0.10
CA SER A 120 6.79 -1.55 -0.23
C SER A 120 6.29 -0.49 0.73
N ILE A 121 5.04 -0.62 1.21
CA ILE A 121 4.49 0.24 2.26
C ILE A 121 5.28 0.05 3.56
N LEU A 122 5.53 -1.20 3.97
CA LEU A 122 6.30 -1.51 5.17
C LEU A 122 7.77 -1.05 5.06
N ARG A 123 8.41 -1.20 3.89
CA ARG A 123 9.74 -0.64 3.60
C ARG A 123 9.77 0.86 3.79
N GLY A 124 8.82 1.54 3.16
CA GLY A 124 8.67 2.99 3.29
C GLY A 124 8.46 3.39 4.74
N PHE A 125 7.59 2.66 5.45
CA PHE A 125 7.31 2.89 6.86
C PHE A 125 8.54 2.71 7.76
N VAL A 126 9.28 1.61 7.61
CA VAL A 126 10.50 1.34 8.38
C VAL A 126 11.58 2.38 8.08
N SER A 127 11.71 2.80 6.82
CA SER A 127 12.66 3.86 6.44
C SER A 127 12.26 5.23 6.95
N TRP A 128 10.96 5.49 7.12
CA TRP A 128 10.43 6.74 7.65
C TRP A 128 10.47 6.78 9.18
N SER A 129 10.20 5.64 9.82
CA SER A 129 10.23 5.48 11.27
C SER A 129 11.65 5.63 11.79
N GLU A 130 11.85 6.57 12.72
CA GLU A 130 13.14 6.74 13.41
C GLU A 130 13.42 5.62 14.42
N LYS A 131 12.43 4.75 14.69
CA LYS A 131 12.49 3.69 15.69
C LYS A 131 12.52 2.31 15.04
N PRO A 132 13.17 1.32 15.67
CA PRO A 132 13.06 -0.08 15.26
C PRO A 132 11.58 -0.49 15.29
N VAL A 133 11.11 -1.03 14.17
CA VAL A 133 9.71 -1.46 13.99
C VAL A 133 9.67 -2.98 14.07
N ASP A 134 8.86 -3.52 14.97
CA ASP A 134 8.62 -4.96 15.05
C ASP A 134 7.48 -5.37 14.10
N LEU A 135 7.82 -6.13 13.05
CA LEU A 135 6.86 -6.62 12.06
C LEU A 135 6.31 -8.01 12.38
N THR A 136 6.64 -8.59 13.54
CA THR A 136 6.23 -9.95 13.92
C THR A 136 4.71 -10.14 13.88
N GLY A 137 3.95 -9.17 14.42
CA GLY A 137 2.48 -9.20 14.39
C GLY A 137 1.88 -9.16 12.98
N VAL A 138 2.50 -8.37 12.08
CA VAL A 138 2.10 -8.27 10.67
C VAL A 138 2.33 -9.62 9.95
N ARG A 139 3.49 -10.27 10.17
CA ARG A 139 3.78 -11.60 9.60
C ARG A 139 2.82 -12.67 10.10
N GLY A 140 2.50 -12.66 11.40
CA GLY A 140 1.49 -13.55 11.98
C GLY A 140 0.14 -13.41 11.29
N SER A 141 -0.31 -12.17 11.11
CA SER A 141 -1.58 -11.87 10.44
C SER A 141 -1.61 -12.27 8.96
N LEU A 142 -0.48 -12.14 8.24
CA LEU A 142 -0.39 -12.59 6.84
C LEU A 142 -0.48 -14.12 6.70
N LYS A 143 0.07 -14.85 7.67
CA LYS A 143 -0.05 -16.31 7.72
C LYS A 143 -1.51 -16.74 7.91
N GLU A 144 -2.26 -16.04 8.76
CA GLU A 144 -3.70 -16.30 8.97
C GLU A 144 -4.55 -15.96 7.73
N LEU A 145 -4.10 -15.03 6.90
CA LEU A 145 -4.71 -14.71 5.60
C LEU A 145 -4.45 -15.76 4.52
N GLY A 146 -3.61 -16.76 4.81
CA GLY A 146 -3.31 -17.89 3.91
C GLY A 146 -2.20 -17.59 2.90
N PHE A 147 -1.36 -16.59 3.15
CA PHE A 147 -0.15 -16.38 2.36
C PHE A 147 0.93 -17.39 2.73
N ASN A 148 1.72 -17.82 1.74
CA ASN A 148 2.77 -18.80 1.96
C ASN A 148 3.88 -18.22 2.81
N ARG A 149 4.49 -19.09 3.63
CA ARG A 149 5.59 -18.71 4.51
C ARG A 149 6.77 -18.15 3.71
N GLU A 150 7.08 -18.72 2.55
CA GLU A 150 8.18 -18.26 1.68
C GLU A 150 7.98 -16.83 1.19
N ASP A 151 6.76 -16.46 0.82
CA ASP A 151 6.42 -15.10 0.40
C ASP A 151 6.53 -14.12 1.59
N ILE A 152 6.05 -14.53 2.77
CA ILE A 152 6.12 -13.72 4.01
C ILE A 152 7.58 -13.54 4.48
N ASP A 153 8.40 -14.59 4.41
CA ASP A 153 9.81 -14.53 4.79
C ASP A 153 10.63 -13.72 3.77
N SER A 154 10.22 -13.69 2.49
CA SER A 154 10.80 -12.82 1.46
C SER A 154 10.51 -11.32 1.70
N MET A 155 9.37 -10.99 2.32
CA MET A 155 9.09 -9.66 2.88
C MET A 155 9.91 -9.38 4.15
N GLY A 156 10.72 -10.32 4.62
CA GLY A 156 11.30 -10.31 5.96
C GLY A 156 12.77 -9.94 6.04
N ALA A 157 13.45 -9.71 4.91
CA ALA A 157 14.87 -9.39 4.86
C ALA A 157 15.20 -7.93 5.27
N PHE A 158 14.48 -7.39 6.27
CA PHE A 158 14.69 -6.06 6.80
C PHE A 158 15.49 -6.10 8.09
N GLY A 159 16.78 -5.83 7.97
CA GLY A 159 17.51 -5.12 9.02
C GLY A 159 17.70 -5.86 10.34
N THR A 160 18.37 -7.02 10.33
CA THR A 160 19.51 -7.16 11.24
C THR A 160 20.56 -6.13 10.82
N ARG A 161 20.40 -4.89 11.28
CA ARG A 161 21.56 -4.02 11.44
C ARG A 161 22.19 -4.44 12.75
N ALA A 162 23.25 -5.25 12.63
CA ALA A 162 24.26 -5.46 13.66
C ALA A 162 24.90 -4.12 14.05
#